data_AF-A0A839W6E5-F1
#
_entry.id   AF-A0A839W6E5-F1
#
_cell.length_a   1.000
_cell.length_b   1.000
_cell.length_c   1.000
_cell.angle_alpha   90.00
_cell.angle_beta   90.00
_cell.angle_gamma   90.00
#
_symmetry.space_group_name_H-M   'P 1'
#
loop_
_entity.id
_entity.type
_entity.pdbx_description
1 polymer ?
#
loop_
_entity_poly.entity_id
_entity_poly.type
_entity_poly.pdbx_seq_one_letter_code
_entity_poly.pdbx_strand_id
1 'polypeptide(L)'
;MSDEIYERVLSNPKFAAMTASRARFSWRLALIVLAVYYAFVFASALAPELMARPLAEGMTFPVGLAAGIVITVFCSLMTGVYVLRANSRYDAMNRDLLNEVGR
;
A
#
# COMPACT_ATOMS: atom_id res chain seq x y z
N MET A 1 -31.85 12.36 11.21
CA MET A 1 -31.42 13.25 10.10
C MET A 1 -30.03 12.88 9.54
N SER A 2 -29.50 11.68 9.83
CA SER A 2 -28.20 11.19 9.36
C SER A 2 -28.31 10.03 8.36
N ASP A 3 -29.28 9.13 8.54
CA ASP A 3 -29.39 7.91 7.71
C ASP A 3 -29.84 8.19 6.27
N GLU A 4 -30.78 9.11 6.06
CA GLU A 4 -31.33 9.43 4.74
C GLU A 4 -30.30 10.07 3.79
N ILE A 5 -29.38 10.87 4.35
CA ILE A 5 -28.25 11.44 3.63
C ILE A 5 -27.19 10.36 3.36
N TYR A 6 -26.96 9.45 4.33
CA TYR A 6 -26.01 8.34 4.19
C TYR A 6 -26.45 7.36 3.08
N GLU A 7 -27.74 6.98 3.05
CA GLU A 7 -28.32 6.13 2.01
C GLU A 7 -28.29 6.79 0.64
N ARG A 8 -28.56 8.10 0.54
CA ARG A 8 -28.45 8.84 -0.73
C ARG A 8 -27.02 8.91 -1.26
N VAL A 9 -26.02 8.96 -0.39
CA VAL A 9 -24.60 8.94 -0.79
C VAL A 9 -24.17 7.54 -1.24
N LEU A 10 -24.59 6.49 -0.54
CA LEU A 10 -24.29 5.10 -0.88
C LEU A 10 -24.98 4.63 -2.16
N SER A 11 -26.22 5.08 -2.40
CA SER A 11 -26.99 4.78 -3.63
C SER A 11 -26.54 5.59 -4.85
N ASN A 12 -25.63 6.55 -4.69
CA ASN A 12 -25.15 7.36 -5.79
C ASN A 12 -24.14 6.58 -6.66
N PRO A 13 -24.42 6.33 -7.95
CA PRO A 13 -23.55 5.55 -8.83
C PRO A 13 -22.16 6.17 -9.03
N LYS A 14 -22.01 7.50 -8.86
CA LYS A 14 -20.68 8.14 -8.84
C LYS A 14 -19.85 7.68 -7.64
N PHE A 15 -20.46 7.52 -6.46
CA PHE A 15 -19.79 7.07 -5.25
C PHE A 15 -19.33 5.61 -5.40
N ALA A 16 -20.18 4.73 -5.93
CA ALA A 16 -19.83 3.34 -6.23
C ALA A 16 -18.67 3.22 -7.24
N ALA A 17 -18.70 4.00 -8.33
CA ALA A 17 -17.63 4.02 -9.34
C ALA A 17 -16.28 4.53 -8.77
N MET A 18 -16.33 5.52 -7.89
CA MET A 18 -15.15 6.05 -7.19
C MET A 18 -14.58 5.08 -6.15
N THR A 19 -15.41 4.25 -5.53
CA THR A 19 -14.98 3.24 -4.56
C THR A 19 -14.39 2.02 -5.28
N ALA A 20 -14.97 1.61 -6.40
CA ALA A 20 -14.46 0.53 -7.24
C ALA A 20 -13.08 0.85 -7.88
N SER A 21 -12.85 2.10 -8.28
CA SER A 21 -11.54 2.51 -8.82
C SER A 21 -10.44 2.53 -7.75
N ARG A 22 -10.78 2.93 -6.51
CA ARG A 22 -9.88 2.84 -5.34
C ARG A 22 -9.56 1.38 -5.00
N ALA A 23 -10.58 0.52 -4.94
CA ALA A 23 -10.41 -0.88 -4.63
C ALA A 23 -9.40 -1.55 -5.59
N ARG A 24 -9.49 -1.26 -6.89
CA ARG A 24 -8.57 -1.83 -7.88
C ARG A 24 -7.12 -1.41 -7.65
N PHE A 25 -6.86 -0.18 -7.19
CA PHE A 25 -5.51 0.27 -6.85
C PHE A 25 -4.99 -0.42 -5.58
N SER A 26 -5.80 -0.44 -4.51
CA SER A 26 -5.45 -1.10 -3.25
C SER A 26 -5.17 -2.59 -3.45
N TRP A 27 -5.98 -3.26 -4.27
CA TRP A 27 -5.78 -4.68 -4.63
C TRP A 27 -4.47 -4.92 -5.38
N ARG A 28 -4.08 -4.02 -6.30
CA ARG A 28 -2.77 -4.13 -6.97
C ARG A 28 -1.62 -4.00 -5.98
N LEU A 29 -1.69 -3.01 -5.08
CA LEU A 29 -0.66 -2.83 -4.06
C LEU A 29 -0.59 -4.04 -3.12
N ALA A 30 -1.74 -4.54 -2.68
CA ALA A 30 -1.82 -5.74 -1.85
C ALA A 30 -1.20 -6.95 -2.56
N LEU A 31 -1.49 -7.16 -3.85
CA LEU A 31 -0.96 -8.27 -4.62
C LEU A 31 0.56 -8.16 -4.82
N ILE A 32 1.08 -6.94 -4.99
CA ILE A 32 2.53 -6.70 -5.04
C ILE A 32 3.19 -7.06 -3.69
N VAL A 33 2.67 -6.55 -2.57
CA VAL A 33 3.21 -6.87 -1.24
C VAL A 33 3.12 -8.37 -0.96
N LEU A 34 2.01 -9.00 -1.33
CA LEU A 34 1.79 -10.44 -1.18
C LEU A 34 2.82 -11.26 -1.96
N ALA A 35 3.10 -10.86 -3.21
CA ALA A 35 4.10 -11.52 -4.04
C ALA A 35 5.51 -11.42 -3.43
N VAL A 36 5.90 -10.24 -2.94
CA VAL A 36 7.20 -10.04 -2.27
C VAL A 36 7.30 -10.83 -0.98
N TYR A 37 6.23 -10.84 -0.18
CA TYR A 37 6.15 -11.61 1.07
C TYR A 37 6.34 -13.11 0.81
N TYR A 38 5.56 -13.70 -0.10
CA TYR A 38 5.69 -15.13 -0.41
C TYR A 38 7.01 -15.47 -1.09
N ALA A 39 7.57 -14.59 -1.92
CA ALA A 39 8.91 -14.80 -2.47
C ALA A 39 9.97 -14.91 -1.36
N PHE A 40 9.90 -14.04 -0.35
CA PHE A 40 10.79 -14.11 0.81
C PHE A 40 10.55 -15.36 1.66
N VAL A 41 9.29 -15.68 1.96
CA VAL A 41 8.93 -16.90 2.72
C VAL A 41 9.40 -18.15 2.00
N PHE A 42 9.15 -18.28 0.70
CA PHE A 42 9.60 -19.44 -0.07
C PHE A 42 11.11 -19.50 -0.16
N ALA A 43 11.81 -18.37 -0.34
CA ALA A 43 13.26 -18.38 -0.34
C ALA A 43 13.82 -18.78 1.04
N SER A 44 13.16 -18.40 2.15
CA SER A 44 13.52 -18.83 3.51
C SER A 44 13.30 -20.32 3.75
N ALA A 45 12.27 -20.91 3.13
CA ALA A 45 11.94 -22.31 3.28
C ALA A 45 12.74 -23.24 2.34
N LEU A 46 12.94 -22.81 1.09
CA LEU A 46 13.54 -23.61 0.03
C LEU A 46 15.06 -23.42 -0.09
N ALA A 47 15.59 -22.28 0.36
CA ALA A 47 17.01 -21.95 0.26
C ALA A 47 17.56 -21.33 1.58
N PRO A 48 17.45 -22.04 2.72
CA PRO A 48 17.93 -21.53 4.01
C PRO A 48 19.45 -21.25 4.01
N GLU A 49 20.23 -22.04 3.27
CA GLU A 49 21.69 -21.83 3.13
C GLU A 49 22.01 -20.49 2.44
N LEU A 50 21.23 -20.11 1.42
CA LEU A 50 21.38 -18.82 0.75
C LEU A 50 21.06 -17.67 1.72
N MET A 51 20.02 -17.84 2.54
CA MET A 51 19.61 -16.84 3.52
C MET A 51 20.63 -16.68 4.66
N ALA A 52 21.30 -17.76 5.05
CA ALA A 52 22.33 -17.75 6.08
C ALA A 52 23.72 -17.30 5.56
N ARG A 53 23.91 -17.27 4.23
CA ARG A 53 25.19 -16.89 3.63
C ARG A 53 25.59 -15.47 4.03
N PRO A 54 26.85 -15.23 4.44
CA PRO A 54 27.39 -13.88 4.61
C PRO A 54 27.30 -13.04 3.34
N LEU A 55 27.03 -11.75 3.50
CA LEU A 55 26.95 -10.81 2.38
C LEU A 55 28.31 -10.60 1.68
N ALA A 56 29.40 -10.66 2.44
CA ALA A 56 30.78 -10.63 1.93
C ALA A 56 31.70 -11.48 2.82
N GLU A 57 32.88 -11.85 2.28
CA GLU A 57 33.89 -12.59 3.03
C GLU A 57 34.31 -11.83 4.29
N GLY A 58 34.34 -12.52 5.43
CA GLY A 58 34.66 -11.93 6.74
C GLY A 58 33.51 -11.19 7.43
N MET A 59 32.34 -11.04 6.80
CA MET A 59 31.17 -10.46 7.45
C MET A 59 30.32 -11.53 8.17
N THR A 60 29.71 -11.16 9.30
CA THR A 60 28.68 -11.99 9.96
C THR A 60 27.26 -11.65 9.51
N PHE A 61 27.12 -10.62 8.66
CA PHE A 61 25.83 -10.11 8.21
C PHE A 61 25.25 -11.01 7.10
N PRO A 62 24.13 -11.72 7.35
CA PRO A 62 23.60 -12.69 6.39
C PRO A 62 22.74 -12.03 5.31
N VAL A 63 22.72 -12.62 4.13
CA VAL A 63 21.93 -12.15 2.97
C VAL A 63 20.44 -12.06 3.30
N GLY A 64 19.91 -13.00 4.10
CA GLY A 64 18.50 -12.97 4.50
C GLY A 64 18.14 -11.74 5.35
N LEU A 65 19.05 -11.28 6.20
CA LEU A 65 18.86 -10.05 6.98
C LEU A 65 18.90 -8.82 6.06
N ALA A 66 19.84 -8.78 5.11
CA ALA A 66 19.89 -7.72 4.09
C ALA A 66 18.57 -7.63 3.31
N ALA A 67 18.07 -8.77 2.84
CA ALA A 67 16.80 -8.87 2.13
C ALA A 67 15.62 -8.40 2.99
N GLY A 68 15.57 -8.81 4.26
CA GLY A 68 14.53 -8.37 5.20
C GLY A 68 14.50 -6.85 5.40
N ILE A 69 15.66 -6.20 5.49
CA ILE A 69 15.75 -4.72 5.57
C ILE A 69 15.23 -4.08 4.28
N VAL A 70 15.65 -4.58 3.12
CA VAL A 70 15.17 -4.08 1.82
C VAL A 70 13.64 -4.20 1.71
N ILE A 71 13.08 -5.34 2.11
CA ILE A 71 11.62 -5.58 2.12
C ILE A 71 10.92 -4.61 3.08
N THR A 72 11.52 -4.35 4.25
CA THR A 72 10.96 -3.41 5.23
C THR A 72 10.87 -2.00 4.63
N VAL A 73 11.95 -1.50 4.03
CA VAL A 73 11.96 -0.20 3.34
C VAL A 73 10.94 -0.16 2.21
N PHE A 74 10.87 -1.23 1.41
CA PHE A 74 9.89 -1.37 0.34
C PHE A 74 8.44 -1.30 0.86
N CYS A 75 8.12 -1.99 1.96
CA CYS A 75 6.80 -1.96 2.58
C CYS A 75 6.45 -0.55 3.11
N SER A 76 7.41 0.14 3.72
CA SER A 76 7.23 1.53 4.16
C SER A 76 6.94 2.46 2.98
N LEU A 77 7.66 2.31 1.86
CA LEU A 77 7.42 3.06 0.63
C LEU A 77 6.04 2.76 0.02
N MET A 78 5.65 1.50 -0.05
CA MET A 78 4.31 1.10 -0.52
C MET A 78 3.20 1.70 0.35
N THR A 79 3.38 1.68 1.67
CA THR A 79 2.45 2.32 2.61
C THR A 79 2.39 3.84 2.37
N GLY A 80 3.52 4.50 2.18
CA GLY A 80 3.58 5.93 1.85
C GLY A 80 2.87 6.26 0.54
N VAL A 81 3.14 5.50 -0.53
CA VAL A 81 2.46 5.66 -1.83
C VAL A 81 0.95 5.47 -1.70
N TYR A 82 0.52 4.46 -0.93
CA TYR A 82 -0.88 4.24 -0.63
C TYR A 82 -1.51 5.46 0.07
N VAL A 83 -0.88 5.95 1.13
CA VAL A 83 -1.37 7.09 1.92
C VAL A 83 -1.43 8.36 1.08
N LEU A 84 -0.36 8.70 0.35
CA LEU A 84 -0.32 9.88 -0.52
C LEU A 84 -1.44 9.83 -1.57
N ARG A 85 -1.66 8.67 -2.19
CA ARG A 85 -2.71 8.52 -3.20
C ARG A 85 -4.10 8.51 -2.59
N ALA A 86 -4.30 7.91 -1.41
CA ALA A 86 -5.56 7.96 -0.69
C ALA A 86 -5.92 9.39 -0.27
N ASN A 87 -4.93 10.15 0.21
CA ASN A 87 -5.05 11.53 0.68
C ASN A 87 -5.21 12.54 -0.46
N SER A 88 -4.65 12.30 -1.65
CA SER A 88 -4.83 13.17 -2.83
C SER A 88 -6.30 13.40 -3.22
N ARG A 89 -7.21 12.49 -2.82
CA ARG A 89 -8.66 12.64 -3.02
C ARG A 89 -9.33 13.48 -1.92
N TYR A 90 -8.77 13.52 -0.71
CA TYR A 90 -9.21 14.45 0.33
C TYR A 90 -8.80 15.88 -0.02
N ASP A 91 -7.59 16.09 -0.52
CA ASP A 91 -7.14 17.40 -0.98
C ASP A 91 -7.98 17.93 -2.16
N ALA A 92 -8.40 17.05 -3.07
CA ALA A 92 -9.32 17.44 -4.15
C ALA A 92 -10.67 17.93 -3.61
N MET A 93 -11.25 17.23 -2.62
CA MET A 93 -12.51 17.65 -1.98
C MET A 93 -12.36 18.95 -1.17
N ASN A 94 -11.23 19.11 -0.47
CA ASN A 94 -10.93 20.34 0.28
C ASN A 94 -10.77 21.55 -0.64
N ARG A 95 -10.13 21.37 -1.80
CA ARG A 95 -9.91 22.44 -2.77
C ARG A 95 -11.22 22.92 -3.42
N ASP A 96 -12.16 22.02 -3.66
CA ASP A 96 -13.48 22.38 -4.17
C ASP A 96 -14.31 23.14 -3.11
N LEU A 97 -14.26 22.70 -1.84
CA LEU A 97 -14.91 23.42 -0.73
C LEU A 97 -14.32 24.83 -0.50
N LEU A 98 -13.00 24.98 -0.56
CA LEU A 98 -12.35 26.30 -0.41
C LEU A 98 -12.70 27.25 -1.57
N ASN A 99 -12.91 26.72 -2.78
CA ASN A 99 -13.34 27.52 -3.93
C ASN A 99 -14.83 27.92 -3.86
N GLU A 100 -15.68 27.12 -3.23
CA GLU A 100 -17.11 27.44 -3.03
C GLU A 100 -17.35 28.42 -1.88
N VAL A 101 -16.57 28.34 -0.80
CA VAL A 101 -16.71 29.24 0.37
C VAL A 101 -15.92 30.55 0.18
N GLY A 102 -15.01 30.60 -0.79
CA GLY A 102 -14.22 31.79 -1.15
C GLY A 102 -14.91 32.78 -2.11
N ARG A 103 -16.19 32.60 -2.44
CA ARG A 103 -17.03 33.56 -3.18
C ARG A 103 -18.13 34.11 -2.28
#